data_AF-A0A7C6U5Z8-F1
#
_entry.id   AF-A0A7C6U5Z8-F1
#
_cell.length_a   1.000
_cell.length_b   1.000
_cell.length_c   1.000
_cell.angle_alpha   90.00
_cell.angle_beta   90.00
_cell.angle_gamma   90.00
#
_symmetry.space_group_name_H-M   'P 1'
#
loop_
_entity.id
_entity.type
_entity.pdbx_description
1 polymer ?
#
loop_
_entity_poly.entity_id
_entity_poly.type
_entity_poly.pdbx_seq_one_letter_code
_entity_poly.pdbx_strand_id
1 'polypeptide(L)'
;NLGSLLMLAIVLVVLNYFVARPLYFKIINNLKESQSGKKFKHKPKPLKLNKKGQVDYYSLFLDKEMKLFFRDEKQMKSTYTYVLLFPLLLFCLNVIYSSFKINYLGQLIIYVINIFLGLVLLLSSNISSAMALSGEGEEFYLLKIAPINVKNILWAKITVNFLVSTIIILITIVSLSFVAFINVRELAYIALIYYFVNTGHIFWSFELDLMNPRIKEAIEGETIDDNKNATKSIFIGVILAFIFAFLAYFFISKESYEGWYKVIAIAIMFFLARLYLLINRLNVYFKEIEY
;
A
#
# COMPACT_ATOMS: atom_id res chain seq x y z
N ASN A 1 -20.92 -28.56 -17.63
CA ASN A 1 -19.53 -29.04 -17.84
C ASN A 1 -18.85 -29.38 -16.52
N LEU A 2 -19.18 -30.54 -15.94
CA LEU A 2 -18.64 -31.01 -14.66
C LEU A 2 -17.23 -31.63 -14.82
N GLY A 3 -16.98 -32.27 -15.96
CA GLY A 3 -15.70 -32.93 -16.26
C GLY A 3 -14.51 -31.97 -16.41
N SER A 4 -14.73 -30.77 -16.96
CA SER A 4 -13.67 -29.75 -17.07
C SER A 4 -13.25 -29.19 -15.70
N LEU A 5 -14.19 -29.10 -14.74
CA LEU A 5 -13.90 -28.66 -13.38
C LEU A 5 -13.10 -29.71 -12.60
N LEU A 6 -13.45 -31.01 -12.75
CA LEU A 6 -12.71 -32.11 -12.13
C LEU A 6 -11.28 -32.23 -12.68
N MET A 7 -11.10 -32.06 -13.99
CA MET A 7 -9.77 -32.10 -14.60
C MET A 7 -8.89 -30.94 -14.11
N LEU A 8 -9.46 -29.73 -13.96
CA LEU A 8 -8.75 -28.55 -13.47
C LEU A 8 -8.36 -28.70 -11.99
N ALA A 9 -9.23 -29.31 -11.16
CA ALA A 9 -8.92 -29.62 -9.77
C ALA A 9 -7.76 -30.62 -9.65
N ILE A 10 -7.74 -31.67 -10.46
CA ILE A 10 -6.65 -32.67 -10.47
C ILE A 10 -5.33 -32.01 -10.89
N VAL A 11 -5.35 -31.18 -11.93
CA VAL A 11 -4.15 -30.45 -12.39
C VAL A 11 -3.60 -29.52 -11.30
N LEU A 12 -4.47 -28.80 -10.58
CA LEU A 12 -4.07 -27.94 -9.46
C LEU A 12 -3.46 -28.72 -8.31
N VAL A 13 -4.00 -29.90 -7.96
CA VAL A 13 -3.45 -30.76 -6.91
C VAL A 13 -2.06 -31.29 -7.31
N VAL A 14 -1.90 -31.71 -8.56
CA VAL A 14 -0.61 -32.20 -9.08
C VAL A 14 0.43 -31.07 -9.08
N LEU A 15 0.07 -29.87 -9.55
CA LEU A 15 0.94 -28.69 -9.52
C LEU A 15 1.33 -28.31 -8.09
N ASN A 16 0.37 -28.32 -7.16
CA ASN A 16 0.63 -28.00 -5.76
C ASN A 16 1.61 -29.02 -5.15
N TYR A 17 1.43 -30.31 -5.40
CA TYR A 17 2.37 -31.33 -4.95
C TYR A 17 3.79 -31.14 -5.50
N PHE A 18 3.92 -30.84 -6.81
CA PHE A 18 5.22 -30.63 -7.45
C PHE A 18 5.92 -29.35 -6.99
N VAL A 19 5.18 -28.31 -6.61
CA VAL A 19 5.76 -27.04 -6.10
C VAL A 19 6.05 -27.12 -4.60
N ALA A 20 5.16 -27.72 -3.82
CA ALA A 20 5.29 -27.83 -2.37
C ALA A 20 6.47 -28.72 -1.96
N ARG A 21 6.70 -29.84 -2.67
CA ARG A 21 7.78 -30.78 -2.35
C ARG A 21 9.18 -30.15 -2.40
N PRO A 22 9.65 -29.52 -3.49
CA PRO A 22 10.97 -28.90 -3.54
C PRO A 22 11.08 -27.70 -2.59
N LEU A 23 10.00 -26.93 -2.40
CA LEU A 23 9.99 -25.81 -1.44
C LEU A 23 10.15 -26.29 0.00
N TYR A 24 9.42 -27.33 0.40
CA TYR A 24 9.49 -27.90 1.75
C TYR A 24 10.90 -28.40 2.08
N PHE A 25 11.52 -29.18 1.18
CA PHE A 25 12.89 -29.65 1.38
C PHE A 25 13.91 -28.52 1.38
N LYS A 26 13.72 -27.48 0.56
CA LYS A 26 14.58 -26.29 0.57
C LYS A 26 14.49 -25.51 1.88
N ILE A 27 13.29 -25.36 2.44
CA ILE A 27 13.06 -24.68 3.71
C ILE A 27 13.69 -25.46 4.87
N ILE A 28 13.48 -26.79 4.93
CA ILE A 28 14.06 -27.63 6.00
C ILE A 28 15.59 -27.64 5.96
N ASN A 29 16.17 -27.74 4.76
CA ASN A 29 17.63 -27.71 4.63
C ASN A 29 18.20 -26.36 5.08
N ASN A 30 17.55 -25.24 4.72
CA ASN A 30 17.94 -23.90 5.18
C ASN A 30 17.76 -23.70 6.70
N LEU A 31 16.72 -24.31 7.30
CA LEU A 31 16.49 -24.28 8.75
C LEU A 31 17.57 -25.06 9.51
N LYS A 32 17.98 -26.23 9.00
CA LYS A 32 19.12 -26.99 9.55
C LYS A 32 20.45 -26.23 9.41
N GLU A 33 20.64 -25.51 8.32
CA GLU A 33 21.80 -24.63 8.12
C GLU A 33 21.79 -23.42 9.06
N SER A 34 20.61 -22.93 9.45
CA SER A 34 20.47 -21.85 10.44
C SER A 34 20.74 -22.31 11.88
N GLN A 35 20.54 -23.60 12.21
CA GLN A 35 20.78 -24.16 13.54
C GLN A 35 22.21 -24.72 13.72
N SER A 36 22.85 -25.16 12.64
CA SER A 36 24.28 -25.50 12.65
C SER A 36 25.09 -24.21 12.51
N GLY A 37 25.61 -23.69 13.62
CA GLY A 37 26.27 -22.37 13.77
C GLY A 37 27.49 -22.08 12.88
N LYS A 38 27.35 -22.17 11.56
CA LYS A 38 28.29 -21.60 10.60
C LYS A 38 28.14 -20.09 10.68
N LYS A 39 29.13 -19.46 11.30
CA LYS A 39 29.34 -18.00 11.28
C LYS A 39 29.00 -17.48 9.88
N PHE A 40 27.98 -16.64 9.78
CA PHE A 40 27.64 -15.94 8.55
C PHE A 40 28.92 -15.27 8.03
N LYS A 41 29.55 -15.84 7.00
CA LYS A 41 30.53 -15.14 6.17
C LYS A 41 29.76 -14.15 5.29
N HIS A 42 28.97 -13.26 5.88
CA HIS A 42 28.53 -12.09 5.17
C HIS A 42 29.74 -11.19 5.06
N LYS A 43 30.41 -11.24 3.89
CA LYS A 43 31.26 -10.13 3.48
C LYS A 43 30.40 -8.86 3.63
N PRO A 44 30.83 -7.87 4.41
CA PRO A 44 30.10 -6.62 4.49
C PRO A 44 29.95 -6.10 3.07
N LYS A 45 28.70 -5.87 2.65
CA LYS A 45 28.47 -5.27 1.33
C LYS A 45 29.16 -3.90 1.34
N PRO A 46 29.88 -3.54 0.27
CA PRO A 46 30.49 -2.22 0.18
C PRO A 46 29.39 -1.17 0.36
N LEU A 47 29.67 -0.15 1.19
CA LEU A 47 28.76 0.96 1.42
C LEU A 47 28.43 1.62 0.08
N LYS A 48 27.15 1.76 -0.24
CA LYS A 48 26.72 2.50 -1.43
C LYS A 48 27.05 3.98 -1.22
N LEU A 49 28.00 4.47 -2.00
CA LEU A 49 28.40 5.87 -2.01
C LEU A 49 27.59 6.63 -3.08
N ASN A 50 27.09 7.81 -2.74
CA ASN A 50 26.52 8.76 -3.70
C ASN A 50 27.63 9.25 -4.66
N LYS A 51 27.24 9.90 -5.76
CA LYS A 51 28.09 10.64 -6.72
C LYS A 51 29.10 11.61 -6.06
N LYS A 52 28.89 12.00 -4.79
CA LYS A 52 29.79 12.84 -3.98
C LYS A 52 30.72 12.06 -3.03
N GLY A 53 30.75 10.73 -3.10
CA GLY A 53 31.59 9.90 -2.22
C GLY A 53 31.10 9.76 -0.77
N GLN A 54 29.88 10.23 -0.46
CA GLN A 54 29.25 10.10 0.85
C GLN A 54 28.33 8.88 0.92
N VAL A 55 28.18 8.27 2.10
CA VAL A 55 27.26 7.14 2.31
C VAL A 55 25.82 7.59 2.07
N ASP A 56 25.14 6.95 1.12
CA ASP A 56 23.73 7.21 0.86
C ASP A 56 22.84 6.40 1.80
N TYR A 57 22.62 6.97 2.99
CA TYR A 57 21.80 6.36 4.03
C TYR A 57 20.36 6.09 3.56
N TYR A 58 19.76 6.98 2.76
CA TYR A 58 18.39 6.79 2.28
C TYR A 58 18.28 5.53 1.42
N SER A 59 19.16 5.37 0.42
CA SER A 59 19.14 4.18 -0.44
C SER A 59 19.42 2.88 0.33
N LEU A 60 20.27 2.94 1.35
CA LEU A 60 20.60 1.79 2.19
C LEU A 60 19.40 1.35 3.05
N PHE A 61 18.69 2.31 3.65
CA PHE A 61 17.47 2.04 4.39
C PHE A 61 16.33 1.60 3.48
N LEU A 62 16.17 2.21 2.31
CA LEU A 62 15.18 1.74 1.33
C LEU A 62 15.46 0.29 0.91
N ASP A 63 16.73 -0.06 0.67
CA ASP A 63 17.15 -1.43 0.40
C ASP A 63 16.91 -2.38 1.59
N LYS A 64 16.95 -1.89 2.84
CA LYS A 64 16.60 -2.66 4.05
C LYS A 64 15.09 -2.90 4.07
N GLU A 65 14.31 -1.84 4.00
CA GLU A 65 12.84 -1.87 4.06
C GLU A 65 12.25 -2.71 2.94
N MET A 66 12.73 -2.57 1.69
CA MET A 66 12.27 -3.43 0.57
C MET A 66 12.58 -4.91 0.82
N LYS A 67 13.71 -5.25 1.45
CA LYS A 67 14.01 -6.65 1.78
C LYS A 67 13.15 -7.16 2.93
N LEU A 68 12.91 -6.35 3.95
CA LEU A 68 12.02 -6.71 5.06
C LEU A 68 10.58 -6.89 4.57
N PHE A 69 10.11 -5.97 3.73
CA PHE A 69 8.82 -6.03 3.06
C PHE A 69 8.57 -7.36 2.36
N PHE A 70 9.55 -7.90 1.62
CA PHE A 70 9.40 -9.21 0.97
C PHE A 70 9.65 -10.42 1.88
N ARG A 71 10.17 -10.23 3.11
CA ARG A 71 10.55 -11.33 4.02
C ARG A 71 9.60 -11.48 5.21
N ASP A 72 8.91 -10.43 5.61
CA ASP A 72 7.99 -10.47 6.75
C ASP A 72 6.59 -10.93 6.33
N GLU A 73 6.31 -12.21 6.56
CA GLU A 73 5.02 -12.83 6.22
C GLU A 73 3.83 -12.18 6.95
N LYS A 74 4.01 -11.59 8.14
CA LYS A 74 2.91 -10.99 8.91
C LYS A 74 2.49 -9.65 8.31
N GLN A 75 3.44 -8.76 8.05
CA GLN A 75 3.17 -7.53 7.31
C GLN A 75 2.66 -7.82 5.90
N MET A 76 3.15 -8.92 5.30
CA MET A 76 2.73 -9.35 3.97
C MET A 76 1.27 -9.79 3.89
N LYS A 77 0.72 -10.46 4.91
CA LYS A 77 -0.68 -10.91 4.87
C LYS A 77 -1.68 -9.77 5.09
N SER A 78 -1.48 -8.94 6.10
CA SER A 78 -2.44 -7.88 6.45
C SER A 78 -2.49 -6.77 5.39
N THR A 79 -1.33 -6.30 4.92
CA THR A 79 -1.26 -5.17 3.97
C THR A 79 -1.68 -5.59 2.55
N TYR A 80 -1.29 -6.79 2.10
CA TYR A 80 -1.37 -7.12 0.67
C TYR A 80 -2.66 -7.84 0.28
N THR A 81 -3.45 -8.30 1.25
CA THR A 81 -4.77 -8.86 0.96
C THR A 81 -5.64 -7.81 0.25
N TYR A 82 -5.67 -6.57 0.76
CA TYR A 82 -6.42 -5.48 0.14
C TYR A 82 -5.81 -5.00 -1.19
N VAL A 83 -4.48 -4.92 -1.26
CA VAL A 83 -3.74 -4.52 -2.48
C VAL A 83 -4.01 -5.51 -3.62
N LEU A 84 -3.98 -6.82 -3.36
CA LEU A 84 -4.23 -7.84 -4.39
C LEU A 84 -5.71 -7.93 -4.77
N LEU A 85 -6.62 -7.72 -3.82
CA LEU A 85 -8.06 -7.69 -4.08
C LEU A 85 -8.46 -6.50 -4.95
N PHE A 86 -7.78 -5.35 -4.84
CA PHE A 86 -8.10 -4.13 -5.57
C PHE A 86 -8.28 -4.29 -7.10
N PRO A 87 -7.27 -4.74 -7.88
CA PRO A 87 -7.42 -4.91 -9.32
C PRO A 87 -8.45 -5.98 -9.68
N LEU A 88 -8.50 -7.08 -8.92
CA LEU A 88 -9.38 -8.21 -9.19
C LEU A 88 -10.85 -7.83 -8.98
N LEU A 89 -11.16 -7.17 -7.86
CA LEU A 89 -12.52 -6.80 -7.50
C LEU A 89 -13.08 -5.76 -8.47
N LEU A 90 -12.30 -4.72 -8.80
CA LEU A 90 -12.73 -3.73 -9.78
C LEU A 90 -12.90 -4.34 -11.18
N PHE A 91 -12.00 -5.23 -11.60
CA PHE A 91 -12.16 -5.92 -12.88
C PHE A 91 -13.46 -6.73 -12.93
N CYS A 92 -13.71 -7.58 -11.93
CA CYS A 92 -14.93 -8.38 -11.86
C CYS A 92 -16.20 -7.53 -11.87
N LEU A 93 -16.23 -6.43 -11.11
CA LEU A 93 -17.38 -5.52 -11.09
C LEU A 93 -17.64 -4.87 -12.45
N ASN A 94 -16.58 -4.40 -13.13
CA ASN A 94 -16.76 -3.77 -14.44
C ASN A 94 -17.14 -4.79 -15.53
N VAL A 95 -16.71 -6.05 -15.42
CA VAL A 95 -17.21 -7.14 -16.27
C VAL A 95 -18.70 -7.38 -16.03
N ILE A 96 -19.17 -7.34 -14.79
CA ILE A 96 -20.62 -7.44 -14.50
C ILE A 96 -21.36 -6.24 -15.14
N TYR A 97 -20.83 -5.03 -15.00
CA TYR A 97 -21.42 -3.83 -15.60
C TYR A 97 -21.50 -3.91 -17.13
N SER A 98 -20.51 -4.53 -17.78
CA SER A 98 -20.48 -4.74 -19.23
C SER A 98 -21.69 -5.52 -19.77
N SER A 99 -22.36 -6.29 -18.92
CA SER A 99 -23.51 -7.11 -19.30
C SER A 99 -24.84 -6.33 -19.32
N PHE A 100 -24.87 -5.10 -18.79
CA PHE A 100 -26.08 -4.28 -18.73
C PHE A 100 -26.15 -3.28 -19.89
N LYS A 101 -27.38 -2.94 -20.33
CA LYS A 101 -27.61 -1.79 -21.21
C LYS A 101 -27.54 -0.51 -20.37
N ILE A 102 -26.45 0.23 -20.52
CA ILE A 102 -26.13 1.39 -19.69
C ILE A 102 -26.63 2.68 -20.37
N ASN A 103 -27.40 3.47 -19.64
CA ASN A 103 -27.74 4.85 -20.00
C ASN A 103 -26.70 5.82 -19.40
N TYR A 104 -26.81 7.12 -19.72
CA TYR A 104 -25.88 8.14 -19.21
C TYR A 104 -25.75 8.14 -17.67
N LEU A 105 -26.87 8.04 -16.96
CA LEU A 105 -26.85 7.98 -15.48
C LEU A 105 -26.16 6.72 -14.98
N GLY A 106 -26.37 5.58 -15.64
CA GLY A 106 -25.68 4.33 -15.31
C GLY A 106 -24.17 4.43 -15.51
N GLN A 107 -23.71 5.11 -16.57
CA GLN A 107 -22.29 5.33 -16.81
C GLN A 107 -21.66 6.21 -15.73
N LEU A 108 -22.36 7.26 -15.31
CA LEU A 108 -21.93 8.10 -14.19
C LEU A 108 -21.82 7.30 -12.89
N ILE A 109 -22.82 6.48 -12.59
CA ILE A 109 -22.83 5.63 -11.39
C ILE A 109 -21.65 4.64 -11.42
N ILE A 110 -21.33 4.06 -12.58
CA ILE A 110 -20.16 3.19 -12.75
C ILE A 110 -18.87 3.93 -12.40
N TYR A 111 -18.69 5.18 -12.86
CA TYR A 111 -17.52 5.99 -12.51
C TYR A 111 -17.45 6.27 -11.00
N VAL A 112 -18.56 6.66 -10.38
CA VAL A 112 -18.63 6.96 -8.95
C VAL A 112 -18.34 5.71 -8.10
N ILE A 113 -18.90 4.56 -8.46
CA ILE A 113 -18.68 3.29 -7.76
C ILE A 113 -17.22 2.84 -7.91
N ASN A 114 -16.64 2.98 -9.09
CA ASN A 114 -15.21 2.69 -9.29
C ASN A 114 -14.35 3.57 -8.39
N ILE A 115 -14.59 4.89 -8.38
CA ILE A 115 -13.86 5.80 -7.49
C ILE A 115 -14.04 5.39 -6.03
N PHE A 116 -15.27 5.14 -5.60
CA PHE A 116 -15.59 4.74 -4.22
C PHE A 116 -14.88 3.45 -3.80
N LEU A 117 -15.18 2.34 -4.47
CA LEU A 117 -14.65 1.02 -4.09
C LEU A 117 -13.15 0.95 -4.28
N GLY A 118 -12.62 1.56 -5.34
CA GLY A 118 -11.19 1.61 -5.57
C GLY A 118 -10.45 2.37 -4.47
N LEU A 119 -10.98 3.52 -4.05
CA LEU A 119 -10.42 4.26 -2.92
C LEU A 119 -10.58 3.49 -1.60
N VAL A 120 -11.71 2.83 -1.32
CA VAL A 120 -11.86 2.03 -0.10
C VAL A 120 -10.75 0.97 0.00
N LEU A 121 -10.50 0.21 -1.06
CA LEU A 121 -9.49 -0.85 -1.07
C LEU A 121 -8.06 -0.31 -1.00
N LEU A 122 -7.76 0.73 -1.78
CA LEU A 122 -6.45 1.40 -1.75
C LEU A 122 -6.14 2.01 -0.39
N LEU A 123 -7.07 2.79 0.16
CA LEU A 123 -6.85 3.52 1.42
C LEU A 123 -6.80 2.55 2.61
N SER A 124 -7.54 1.44 2.57
CA SER A 124 -7.44 0.37 3.56
C SER A 124 -6.09 -0.34 3.51
N SER A 125 -5.41 -0.38 2.36
CA SER A 125 -4.06 -0.97 2.29
C SER A 125 -2.96 -0.13 2.96
N ASN A 126 -3.25 1.13 3.35
CA ASN A 126 -2.26 2.02 3.96
C ASN A 126 -2.02 1.76 5.46
N ILE A 127 -2.53 0.64 5.99
CA ILE A 127 -2.26 0.16 7.35
C ILE A 127 -0.76 0.07 7.63
N SER A 128 0.04 -0.38 6.65
CA SER A 128 1.50 -0.46 6.76
C SER A 128 2.15 0.88 7.12
N SER A 129 1.63 2.00 6.59
CA SER A 129 2.11 3.33 6.93
C SER A 129 1.65 3.78 8.31
N ALA A 130 0.45 3.37 8.75
CA ALA A 130 -0.09 3.68 10.08
C ALA A 130 0.58 2.91 11.23
N MET A 131 1.48 1.98 10.92
CA MET A 131 2.25 1.21 11.91
C MET A 131 3.75 1.19 11.59
N ALA A 132 4.21 2.07 10.70
CA ALA A 132 5.58 2.03 10.20
C ALA A 132 6.65 2.23 11.30
N LEU A 133 6.31 2.97 12.36
CA LEU A 133 7.11 3.18 13.55
C LEU A 133 6.73 2.22 14.67
N SER A 134 5.43 2.05 14.92
CA SER A 134 4.95 1.13 15.97
C SER A 134 5.43 -0.29 15.73
N GLY A 135 5.49 -0.74 14.48
CA GLY A 135 5.92 -2.08 14.09
C GLY A 135 7.43 -2.35 14.24
N GLU A 136 8.26 -1.34 14.50
CA GLU A 136 9.69 -1.54 14.80
C GLU A 136 9.90 -2.07 16.23
N GLY A 137 8.95 -1.87 17.15
CA GLY A 137 9.05 -2.36 18.53
C GLY A 137 10.36 -1.93 19.22
N GLU A 138 11.08 -2.89 19.80
CA GLU A 138 12.36 -2.66 20.48
C GLU A 138 13.47 -2.12 19.55
N GLU A 139 13.41 -2.41 18.24
CA GLU A 139 14.43 -1.93 17.29
C GLU A 139 14.35 -0.41 17.07
N PHE A 140 13.21 0.21 17.38
CA PHE A 140 13.04 1.65 17.30
C PHE A 140 14.04 2.41 18.18
N TYR A 141 14.40 1.86 19.34
CA TYR A 141 15.39 2.46 20.24
C TYR A 141 16.78 2.55 19.59
N LEU A 142 17.16 1.51 18.85
CA LEU A 142 18.44 1.47 18.13
C LEU A 142 18.47 2.47 16.96
N LEU A 143 17.32 2.68 16.30
CA LEU A 143 17.20 3.66 15.22
C LEU A 143 17.36 5.11 15.71
N LYS A 144 16.95 5.41 16.95
CA LYS A 144 17.05 6.77 17.52
C LYS A 144 18.48 7.14 17.90
N ILE A 145 19.28 6.20 18.39
CA ILE A 145 20.68 6.42 18.77
C ILE A 145 21.64 6.36 17.57
N ALA A 146 21.16 5.90 16.41
CA ALA A 146 21.98 5.85 15.22
C ALA A 146 22.39 7.27 14.78
N PRO A 147 23.67 7.52 14.43
CA PRO A 147 24.16 8.83 14.00
C PRO A 147 23.77 9.11 12.53
N ILE A 148 22.47 9.03 12.23
CA ILE A 148 21.91 9.10 10.87
C ILE A 148 20.76 10.09 10.86
N ASN A 149 20.63 10.84 9.77
CA ASN A 149 19.49 11.73 9.57
C ASN A 149 18.18 10.92 9.57
N VAL A 150 17.40 11.07 10.63
CA VAL A 150 16.19 10.27 10.82
C VAL A 150 15.14 10.51 9.74
N LYS A 151 15.12 11.71 9.17
CA LYS A 151 14.29 12.02 7.98
C LYS A 151 14.48 10.99 6.87
N ASN A 152 15.70 10.55 6.62
CA ASN A 152 16.00 9.57 5.57
C ASN A 152 15.40 8.19 5.88
N ILE A 153 15.36 7.81 7.15
CA ILE A 153 14.79 6.54 7.61
C ILE A 153 13.26 6.56 7.43
N LEU A 154 12.61 7.65 7.88
CA LEU A 154 11.16 7.82 7.78
C LEU A 154 10.71 7.88 6.31
N TRP A 155 11.42 8.65 5.48
CA TRP A 155 11.13 8.73 4.05
C TRP A 155 11.32 7.39 3.35
N ALA A 156 12.34 6.60 3.72
CA ALA A 156 12.52 5.26 3.17
C ALA A 156 11.30 4.37 3.44
N LYS A 157 10.77 4.38 4.67
CA LYS A 157 9.55 3.62 5.05
C LYS A 157 8.33 4.03 4.25
N ILE A 158 8.07 5.34 4.16
CA ILE A 158 6.95 5.88 3.38
C ILE A 158 7.07 5.50 1.89
N THR A 159 8.30 5.55 1.35
CA THR A 159 8.56 5.29 -0.07
C THR A 159 8.20 3.86 -0.46
N VAL A 160 8.41 2.87 0.40
CA VAL A 160 8.06 1.46 0.10
C VAL A 160 6.56 1.32 -0.12
N ASN A 161 5.73 1.81 0.80
CA ASN A 161 4.28 1.73 0.63
C ASN A 161 3.82 2.51 -0.61
N PHE A 162 4.37 3.72 -0.81
CA PHE A 162 4.09 4.53 -1.99
C PHE A 162 4.40 3.83 -3.32
N LEU A 163 5.56 3.16 -3.44
CA LEU A 163 5.95 2.43 -4.65
C LEU A 163 5.00 1.27 -4.92
N VAL A 164 4.66 0.51 -3.88
CA VAL A 164 3.77 -0.66 -3.98
C VAL A 164 2.36 -0.22 -4.40
N SER A 165 1.82 0.82 -3.77
CA SER A 165 0.52 1.36 -4.15
C SER A 165 0.54 1.96 -5.57
N THR A 166 1.64 2.56 -6.01
CA THR A 166 1.74 3.09 -7.38
C THR A 166 1.71 1.95 -8.41
N ILE A 167 2.46 0.87 -8.16
CA ILE A 167 2.46 -0.32 -9.02
C ILE A 167 1.06 -0.93 -9.09
N ILE A 168 0.36 -1.07 -7.95
CA ILE A 168 -0.98 -1.67 -7.97
C ILE A 168 -1.99 -0.79 -8.70
N ILE A 169 -1.91 0.53 -8.58
CA ILE A 169 -2.75 1.47 -9.33
C ILE A 169 -2.54 1.27 -10.83
N LEU A 170 -1.29 1.15 -11.28
CA LEU A 170 -0.98 0.88 -12.70
C LEU A 170 -1.54 -0.47 -13.17
N ILE A 171 -1.40 -1.53 -12.37
CA ILE A 171 -1.97 -2.85 -12.68
C ILE A 171 -3.50 -2.76 -12.80
N THR A 172 -4.17 -2.04 -11.90
CA THR A 172 -5.62 -1.85 -11.95
C THR A 172 -6.07 -1.09 -13.19
N ILE A 173 -5.34 -0.04 -13.58
CA ILE A 173 -5.61 0.73 -14.80
C ILE A 173 -5.50 -0.16 -16.03
N VAL A 174 -4.41 -0.94 -16.12
CA VAL A 174 -4.21 -1.90 -17.22
C VAL A 174 -5.32 -2.93 -17.24
N SER A 175 -5.69 -3.48 -16.07
CA SER A 175 -6.79 -4.43 -15.93
C SER A 175 -8.13 -3.86 -16.42
N LEU A 176 -8.47 -2.63 -16.00
CA LEU A 176 -9.70 -1.95 -16.40
C LEU A 176 -9.71 -1.55 -17.88
N SER A 177 -8.55 -1.34 -18.50
CA SER A 177 -8.46 -1.03 -19.94
C SER A 177 -8.95 -2.18 -20.84
N PHE A 178 -8.93 -3.42 -20.34
CA PHE A 178 -9.49 -4.58 -21.04
C PHE A 178 -11.03 -4.63 -20.98
N VAL A 179 -11.67 -3.78 -20.17
CA VAL A 179 -13.13 -3.73 -20.06
C VAL A 179 -13.66 -2.58 -20.92
N ALA A 180 -14.41 -2.91 -21.98
CA ALA A 180 -14.74 -2.04 -23.11
C ALA A 180 -15.65 -0.81 -22.83
N PHE A 181 -15.99 -0.52 -21.56
CA PHE A 181 -17.01 0.48 -21.19
C PHE A 181 -16.43 1.79 -20.64
N ILE A 182 -15.14 1.83 -20.33
CA ILE A 182 -14.49 3.03 -19.81
C ILE A 182 -13.55 3.57 -20.87
N ASN A 183 -13.84 4.78 -21.35
CA ASN A 183 -12.94 5.52 -22.23
C ASN A 183 -11.57 5.70 -21.54
N VAL A 184 -10.50 5.61 -22.32
CA VAL A 184 -9.11 5.72 -21.83
C VAL A 184 -8.87 7.03 -21.05
N ARG A 185 -9.57 8.10 -21.43
CA ARG A 185 -9.46 9.42 -20.78
C ARG A 185 -10.04 9.40 -19.37
N GLU A 186 -11.26 8.91 -19.19
CA GLU A 186 -11.93 8.80 -17.89
C GLU A 186 -11.17 7.84 -16.98
N LEU A 187 -10.60 6.78 -17.55
CA LEU A 187 -9.71 5.87 -16.84
C LEU A 187 -8.45 6.59 -16.33
N ALA A 188 -7.85 7.48 -17.14
CA ALA A 188 -6.74 8.32 -16.70
C ALA A 188 -7.14 9.32 -15.61
N TYR A 189 -8.37 9.84 -15.61
CA TYR A 189 -8.86 10.70 -14.54
C TYR A 189 -9.04 9.95 -13.22
N ILE A 190 -9.64 8.75 -13.27
CA ILE A 190 -9.75 7.87 -12.10
C ILE A 190 -8.36 7.51 -11.56
N ALA A 191 -7.41 7.21 -12.43
CA ALA A 191 -6.01 6.95 -12.07
C ALA A 191 -5.37 8.10 -11.29
N LEU A 192 -5.53 9.34 -11.76
CA LEU A 192 -5.01 10.53 -11.09
C LEU A 192 -5.65 10.74 -9.72
N ILE A 193 -6.98 10.53 -9.61
CA ILE A 193 -7.68 10.60 -8.33
C ILE A 193 -7.12 9.55 -7.36
N TYR A 194 -7.00 8.29 -7.78
CA TYR A 194 -6.40 7.24 -6.96
C TYR A 194 -5.00 7.61 -6.51
N TYR A 195 -4.15 8.07 -7.42
CA TYR A 195 -2.76 8.40 -7.12
C TYR A 195 -2.64 9.51 -6.07
N PHE A 196 -3.31 10.65 -6.27
CA PHE A 196 -3.20 11.78 -5.35
C PHE A 196 -3.89 11.52 -4.00
N VAL A 197 -5.10 10.94 -4.00
CA VAL A 197 -5.82 10.65 -2.75
C VAL A 197 -5.09 9.58 -1.95
N ASN A 198 -4.62 8.51 -2.60
CA ASN A 198 -3.86 7.46 -1.92
C ASN A 198 -2.56 8.00 -1.33
N THR A 199 -1.79 8.79 -2.09
CA THR A 199 -0.52 9.34 -1.60
C THR A 199 -0.75 10.30 -0.42
N GLY A 200 -1.77 11.16 -0.50
CA GLY A 200 -2.13 12.03 0.62
C GLY A 200 -2.57 11.24 1.86
N HIS A 201 -3.26 10.11 1.67
CA HIS A 201 -3.64 9.22 2.76
C HIS A 201 -2.45 8.48 3.35
N ILE A 202 -1.49 8.00 2.55
CA ILE A 202 -0.23 7.40 3.05
C ILE A 202 0.46 8.35 4.04
N PHE A 203 0.55 9.64 3.70
CA PHE A 203 1.14 10.64 4.58
C PHE A 203 0.32 10.83 5.85
N TRP A 204 -1.01 10.86 5.76
CA TRP A 204 -1.88 10.97 6.92
C TRP A 204 -1.82 9.72 7.82
N SER A 205 -1.83 8.53 7.24
CA SER A 205 -1.65 7.26 7.95
C SER A 205 -0.34 7.26 8.73
N PHE A 206 0.76 7.64 8.07
CA PHE A 206 2.07 7.75 8.72
C PHE A 206 2.09 8.81 9.84
N GLU A 207 1.40 9.92 9.63
CA GLU A 207 1.28 10.99 10.62
C GLU A 207 0.56 10.53 11.90
N LEU A 208 -0.46 9.65 11.79
CA LEU A 208 -1.12 9.06 12.96
C LEU A 208 -0.13 8.28 13.82
N ASP A 209 0.77 7.53 13.18
CA ASP A 209 1.79 6.73 13.86
C ASP A 209 2.92 7.59 14.43
N LEU A 210 3.31 8.65 13.71
CA LEU A 210 4.30 9.61 14.16
C LEU A 210 3.86 10.37 15.41
N MET A 211 2.58 10.75 15.49
CA MET A 211 2.06 11.52 16.61
C MET A 211 1.79 10.68 17.85
N ASN A 212 1.42 9.40 17.68
CA ASN A 212 1.13 8.50 18.79
C ASN A 212 1.69 7.09 18.49
N PRO A 213 3.02 6.91 18.57
CA PRO A 213 3.64 5.62 18.31
C PRO A 213 3.30 4.62 19.42
N ARG A 214 2.82 3.44 19.04
CA ARG A 214 2.37 2.34 19.92
C ARG A 214 3.44 1.28 20.08
N ILE A 215 4.66 1.72 20.43
CA ILE A 215 5.83 0.83 20.52
C ILE A 215 5.67 -0.20 21.65
N LYS A 216 5.13 0.22 22.81
CA LYS A 216 4.91 -0.66 23.97
C LYS A 216 3.94 -1.79 23.66
N GLU A 217 2.81 -1.46 23.04
CA GLU A 217 1.79 -2.41 22.61
C GLU A 217 2.35 -3.42 21.58
N ALA A 218 3.25 -2.98 20.69
CA ALA A 218 3.93 -3.87 19.75
C ALA A 218 4.92 -4.84 20.41
N ILE A 219 5.59 -4.43 21.51
CA ILE A 219 6.48 -5.29 22.31
C ILE A 219 5.67 -6.35 23.07
N GLU A 220 4.49 -5.97 23.57
CA GLU A 220 3.58 -6.85 24.31
C GLU A 220 2.87 -7.89 23.43
N GLY A 221 3.03 -7.81 22.10
CA GLY A 221 2.56 -8.80 21.15
C GLY A 221 1.15 -8.57 20.62
N GLU A 222 0.60 -7.35 20.75
CA GLU A 222 -0.65 -6.99 20.07
C GLU A 222 -0.51 -7.23 18.55
N THR A 223 -1.47 -7.94 17.98
CA THR A 223 -1.49 -8.21 16.54
C THR A 223 -1.78 -6.92 15.76
N ILE A 224 -1.29 -6.86 14.51
CA ILE A 224 -1.53 -5.77 13.56
C ILE A 224 -3.01 -5.30 13.52
N ASP A 225 -3.95 -6.24 13.64
CA ASP A 225 -5.38 -5.96 13.55
C ASP A 225 -5.97 -5.29 14.81
N ASP A 226 -5.27 -5.35 15.96
CA ASP A 226 -5.69 -4.71 17.22
C ASP A 226 -5.11 -3.30 17.39
N ASN A 227 -4.20 -2.92 16.49
CA ASN A 227 -3.57 -1.61 16.54
C ASN A 227 -4.59 -0.51 16.23
N LYS A 228 -4.90 0.33 17.23
CA LYS A 228 -5.88 1.42 17.07
C LYS A 228 -5.47 2.45 16.00
N ASN A 229 -4.18 2.63 15.71
CA ASN A 229 -3.73 3.51 14.62
C ASN A 229 -4.07 2.91 13.24
N ALA A 230 -3.92 1.60 13.07
CA ALA A 230 -4.36 0.89 11.86
C ALA A 230 -5.87 1.04 11.66
N THR A 231 -6.67 0.77 12.70
CA THR A 231 -8.13 0.93 12.66
C THR A 231 -8.56 2.37 12.35
N LYS A 232 -7.91 3.37 12.97
CA LYS A 232 -8.16 4.79 12.66
C LYS A 232 -7.83 5.12 11.20
N SER A 233 -6.72 4.62 10.68
CA SER A 233 -6.33 4.81 9.28
C SER A 233 -7.36 4.22 8.31
N ILE A 234 -7.85 3.00 8.55
CA ILE A 234 -8.89 2.38 7.73
C ILE A 234 -10.17 3.23 7.78
N PHE A 235 -10.61 3.62 8.97
CA PHE A 235 -11.83 4.41 9.15
C PHE A 235 -11.76 5.77 8.43
N ILE A 236 -10.63 6.47 8.56
CA ILE A 236 -10.37 7.72 7.83
C ILE A 236 -10.37 7.48 6.31
N GLY A 237 -9.77 6.38 5.85
CA GLY A 237 -9.75 5.98 4.45
C GLY A 237 -11.16 5.77 3.88
N VAL A 238 -12.04 5.08 4.61
CA VAL A 238 -13.44 4.87 4.20
C VAL A 238 -14.20 6.19 4.11
N ILE A 239 -14.03 7.09 5.09
CA ILE A 239 -14.64 8.44 5.05
C ILE A 239 -14.13 9.22 3.82
N LEU A 240 -12.83 9.21 3.55
CA LEU A 240 -12.26 9.86 2.37
C LEU A 240 -12.82 9.29 1.07
N ALA A 241 -12.95 7.97 0.96
CA ALA A 241 -13.56 7.34 -0.22
C ALA A 241 -15.00 7.81 -0.43
N PHE A 242 -15.81 7.89 0.64
CA PHE A 242 -17.17 8.44 0.57
C PHE A 242 -17.19 9.89 0.13
N ILE A 243 -16.31 10.73 0.69
CA ILE A 243 -16.20 12.16 0.33
C ILE A 243 -15.86 12.30 -1.16
N PHE A 244 -14.83 11.61 -1.65
CA PHE A 244 -14.42 11.70 -3.05
C PHE A 244 -15.46 11.11 -4.01
N ALA A 245 -16.17 10.05 -3.61
CA ALA A 245 -17.28 9.51 -4.39
C ALA A 245 -18.45 10.50 -4.49
N PHE A 246 -18.80 11.15 -3.37
CA PHE A 246 -19.83 12.18 -3.34
C PHE A 246 -19.45 13.40 -4.20
N LEU A 247 -18.20 13.88 -4.07
CA LEU A 247 -17.68 14.97 -4.90
C LEU A 247 -17.68 14.59 -6.38
N ALA A 248 -17.27 13.36 -6.72
CA ALA A 248 -17.32 12.86 -8.08
C ALA A 248 -18.74 12.86 -8.64
N TYR A 249 -19.71 12.31 -7.89
CA TYR A 249 -21.12 12.34 -8.29
C TYR A 249 -21.62 13.77 -8.51
N PHE A 250 -21.38 14.67 -7.55
CA PHE A 250 -21.90 16.04 -7.59
C PHE A 250 -21.30 16.87 -8.74
N PHE A 251 -20.00 16.77 -8.99
CA PHE A 251 -19.33 17.58 -10.00
C PHE A 251 -19.49 17.00 -11.42
N ILE A 252 -19.31 15.68 -11.59
CA ILE A 252 -19.39 15.04 -12.92
C ILE A 252 -20.82 15.04 -13.46
N SER A 253 -21.83 14.97 -12.57
CA SER A 253 -23.25 15.03 -13.00
C SER A 253 -23.65 16.39 -13.58
N LYS A 254 -23.07 17.49 -13.08
CA LYS A 254 -23.42 18.86 -13.49
C LYS A 254 -22.60 19.34 -14.68
N GLU A 255 -21.31 19.00 -14.70
CA GLU A 255 -20.37 19.50 -15.68
C GLU A 255 -19.51 18.32 -16.15
N SER A 256 -19.83 17.76 -17.32
CA SER A 256 -19.26 16.47 -17.74
C SER A 256 -17.72 16.49 -17.78
N TYR A 257 -17.08 17.53 -18.33
CA TYR A 257 -15.62 17.63 -18.42
C TYR A 257 -15.00 18.43 -17.27
N GLU A 258 -15.57 19.59 -16.93
CA GLU A 258 -15.04 20.45 -15.87
C GLU A 258 -15.14 19.78 -14.49
N GLY A 259 -16.13 18.91 -14.29
CA GLY A 259 -16.32 18.16 -13.07
C GLY A 259 -15.14 17.24 -12.74
N TRP A 260 -14.55 16.57 -13.74
CA TRP A 260 -13.35 15.74 -13.53
C TRP A 260 -12.16 16.58 -13.05
N TYR A 261 -11.93 17.74 -13.68
CA TYR A 261 -10.83 18.63 -13.29
C TYR A 261 -11.00 19.18 -11.87
N LYS A 262 -12.23 19.51 -11.46
CA LYS A 262 -12.53 19.95 -10.09
C LYS A 262 -12.20 18.87 -9.05
N VAL A 263 -12.58 17.62 -9.31
CA VAL A 263 -12.29 16.49 -8.40
C VAL A 263 -10.79 16.23 -8.32
N ILE A 264 -10.08 16.24 -9.46
CA ILE A 264 -8.62 16.07 -9.50
C ILE A 264 -7.92 17.22 -8.77
N ALA A 265 -8.35 18.47 -8.98
CA ALA A 265 -7.79 19.62 -8.27
C ALA A 265 -7.94 19.48 -6.75
N ILE A 266 -9.11 19.02 -6.27
CA ILE A 266 -9.33 18.75 -4.84
C ILE A 266 -8.42 17.61 -4.35
N ALA A 267 -8.22 16.55 -5.14
CA ALA A 267 -7.29 15.48 -4.80
C ALA A 267 -5.83 15.98 -4.68
N ILE A 268 -5.39 16.85 -5.59
CA ILE A 268 -4.06 17.47 -5.55
C ILE A 268 -3.93 18.39 -4.32
N MET A 269 -4.93 19.22 -4.05
CA MET A 269 -4.94 20.09 -2.87
C MET A 269 -4.86 19.27 -1.57
N PHE A 270 -5.62 18.16 -1.48
CA PHE A 270 -5.54 17.23 -0.36
C PHE A 270 -4.13 16.64 -0.21
N PHE A 271 -3.53 16.15 -1.30
CA PHE A 271 -2.16 15.63 -1.30
C PHE A 271 -1.15 16.68 -0.82
N LEU A 272 -1.18 17.90 -1.37
CA LEU A 272 -0.25 18.98 -1.01
C LEU A 272 -0.41 19.41 0.44
N ALA A 273 -1.66 19.53 0.91
CA ALA A 273 -1.95 19.85 2.30
C ALA A 273 -1.37 18.79 3.25
N ARG A 274 -1.52 17.50 2.91
CA ARG A 274 -0.97 16.39 3.70
C ARG A 274 0.55 16.32 3.67
N LEU A 275 1.15 16.58 2.51
CA LEU A 275 2.62 16.67 2.40
C LEU A 275 3.17 17.79 3.29
N TYR A 276 2.55 18.98 3.23
CA TYR A 276 2.96 20.12 4.05
C TYR A 276 2.85 19.84 5.55
N LEU A 277 1.72 19.27 5.98
CA LEU A 277 1.50 18.88 7.39
C LEU A 277 2.52 17.84 7.85
N LEU A 278 2.77 16.79 7.05
CA LEU A 278 3.75 15.76 7.37
C LEU A 278 5.15 16.36 7.56
N ILE A 279 5.61 17.21 6.64
CA ILE A 279 6.94 17.83 6.73
C ILE A 279 7.08 18.66 8.01
N ASN A 280 6.05 19.42 8.36
CA ASN A 280 6.04 20.23 9.58
C ASN A 280 6.03 19.37 10.84
N ARG A 281 5.17 18.36 10.92
CA ARG A 281 5.07 17.47 12.08
C ARG A 281 6.32 16.60 12.26
N LEU A 282 6.97 16.19 11.18
CA LEU A 282 8.21 15.41 11.22
C LEU A 282 9.37 16.17 11.87
N ASN A 283 9.42 17.50 11.75
CA ASN A 283 10.43 18.32 12.40
C ASN A 283 10.22 18.46 13.92
N VAL A 284 8.96 18.36 14.38
CA VAL A 284 8.56 18.59 15.77
C VAL A 284 8.48 17.28 16.53
N TYR A 285 7.53 16.41 16.15
CA TYR A 285 7.18 15.21 16.90
C TYR A 285 8.30 14.19 16.93
N PHE A 286 9.10 14.05 15.88
CA PHE A 286 10.15 13.03 15.88
C PHE A 286 11.22 13.28 16.97
N LYS A 287 11.48 14.55 17.31
CA LYS A 287 12.40 14.88 18.42
C LYS A 287 11.78 14.56 19.78
N GLU A 288 10.46 14.72 19.88
CA GLU A 288 9.66 14.60 21.10
C GLU A 288 9.18 13.17 21.42
N ILE A 289 9.44 12.17 20.57
CA ILE A 289 9.14 10.76 20.91
C ILE A 289 10.06 10.35 22.08
N GLU A 290 9.62 10.64 23.30
CA GLU A 290 10.24 10.34 24.61
C GLU A 290 9.50 9.20 25.32
N TYR A 291 10.19 8.58 26.27
CA TYR A 291 9.98 7.24 26.87
C TYR A 291 8.61 6.95 27.50
#